data_AF-E9F741-F1
#
_entry.id   AF-E9F741-F1
#
_cell.length_a   1.000
_cell.length_b   1.000
_cell.length_c   1.000
_cell.angle_alpha   90.00
_cell.angle_beta   90.00
_cell.angle_gamma   90.00
#
_symmetry.space_group_name_H-M   'P 1'
#
loop_
_entity.id
_entity.type
_entity.pdbx_description
1 polymer ?
#
loop_
_entity_poly.entity_id
_entity_poly.type
_entity_poly.pdbx_seq_one_letter_code
_entity_poly.pdbx_strand_id
1 'polypeptide(L)'
;MSLCFTEIKPSRPPSNELTSATGSLVYILNVIDPAYSVLSFGECLKDYPQRMEHNKVLTAASKVLTASVFSFYTGSISSKPLVPYGEALRVLISSVGAVHGKTQIVDTMCAIGILLASHVCQPPTITRGLKLKFVQNVRGSNRREFEVLLRGLVYFLDMLGDEELDNAFDNEVVSNLRRLVVIYFRTQALVVPEVQPQSNQK
;
A
#
# COMPACT_ATOMS: atom_id res chain seq x y z
N MET A 1 1.96 58.03 -11.06
CA MET A 1 1.67 56.91 -11.99
C MET A 1 1.12 55.76 -11.15
N SER A 2 -0.15 55.42 -11.32
CA SER A 2 -0.81 54.36 -10.55
C SER A 2 -0.65 53.03 -11.28
N LEU A 3 -0.07 52.02 -10.61
CA LEU A 3 0.03 50.66 -11.15
C LEU A 3 -1.33 49.98 -10.98
N CYS A 4 -2.05 49.79 -12.09
CA CYS A 4 -3.24 48.95 -12.12
C CYS A 4 -2.83 47.48 -12.03
N PHE A 5 -3.02 46.85 -10.87
CA PHE A 5 -3.03 45.39 -10.77
C PHE A 5 -4.36 44.89 -11.32
N THR A 6 -4.35 44.32 -12.52
CA THR A 6 -5.44 43.49 -12.99
C THR A 6 -5.47 42.24 -12.11
N GLU A 7 -6.53 42.06 -11.32
CA GLU A 7 -6.77 40.80 -10.60
C GLU A 7 -6.99 39.68 -11.62
N ILE A 8 -5.92 38.98 -11.99
CA ILE A 8 -6.00 37.74 -12.74
C ILE A 8 -6.45 36.67 -11.74
N LYS A 9 -7.76 36.51 -11.58
CA LYS A 9 -8.32 35.40 -10.81
C LYS A 9 -8.05 34.11 -11.60
N PRO A 10 -7.25 33.17 -11.09
CA PRO A 10 -6.96 31.94 -11.82
C PRO A 10 -8.27 31.18 -12.08
N SER A 11 -8.51 30.80 -13.34
CA SER A 11 -9.76 30.15 -13.78
C SER A 11 -9.95 28.75 -13.19
N ARG A 12 -8.88 28.16 -12.67
CA ARG A 12 -8.87 26.86 -11.99
C ARG A 12 -7.74 26.86 -10.95
N PRO A 13 -7.90 26.15 -9.81
CA PRO A 13 -6.79 25.90 -8.92
C PRO A 13 -5.58 25.34 -9.70
N PRO A 14 -4.35 25.77 -9.41
CA PRO A 14 -3.16 25.15 -9.98
C PRO A 14 -3.21 23.64 -9.69
N SER A 15 -3.18 22.84 -10.76
CA SER A 15 -3.43 21.41 -10.70
C SER A 15 -2.34 20.69 -11.49
N ASN A 16 -1.54 19.89 -10.80
CA ASN A 16 -0.62 18.93 -11.39
C ASN A 16 -0.96 17.52 -10.89
N GLU A 17 -0.24 16.52 -11.40
CA GLU A 17 -0.50 15.12 -11.06
C GLU A 17 -0.37 14.83 -9.56
N LEU A 18 0.66 15.40 -8.90
CA LEU A 18 0.88 15.25 -7.46
C LEU A 18 -0.26 15.90 -6.66
N THR A 19 -0.66 17.12 -7.00
CA THR A 19 -1.73 17.86 -6.33
C THR A 19 -3.07 17.13 -6.47
N SER A 20 -3.34 16.58 -7.65
CA SER A 20 -4.54 15.78 -7.92
C SER A 20 -4.55 14.47 -7.13
N ALA A 21 -3.43 13.74 -7.12
CA ALA A 21 -3.31 12.50 -6.37
C ALA A 21 -3.43 12.74 -4.86
N THR A 22 -2.77 13.78 -4.35
CA THR A 22 -2.81 14.17 -2.94
C THR A 22 -4.22 14.58 -2.53
N GLY A 23 -4.89 15.42 -3.32
CA GLY A 23 -6.27 15.83 -3.07
C GLY A 23 -7.24 14.63 -3.06
N SER A 24 -7.04 13.68 -3.98
CA SER A 24 -7.86 12.46 -4.02
C SER A 24 -7.62 11.54 -2.82
N LEU A 25 -6.36 11.42 -2.37
CA LEU A 25 -6.03 10.69 -1.15
C LEU A 25 -6.64 11.37 0.08
N VAL A 26 -6.46 12.68 0.22
CA VAL A 26 -7.05 13.47 1.32
C VAL A 26 -8.57 13.33 1.35
N TYR A 27 -9.23 13.29 0.19
CA TYR A 27 -10.68 13.08 0.11
C TYR A 27 -11.08 11.73 0.74
N ILE A 28 -10.38 10.63 0.43
CA ILE A 28 -10.72 9.31 0.99
C ILE A 28 -10.34 9.17 2.47
N LEU A 29 -9.28 9.86 2.93
CA LEU A 29 -8.87 9.86 4.34
C LEU A 29 -9.85 10.62 5.24
N ASN A 30 -10.59 11.58 4.69
CA ASN A 30 -11.57 12.39 5.43
C ASN A 30 -12.97 11.75 5.50
N VAL A 31 -13.12 10.48 5.13
CA VAL A 31 -14.39 9.76 5.33
C VAL A 31 -14.61 9.54 6.83
N ILE A 32 -15.64 10.22 7.36
CA ILE A 32 -15.99 10.25 8.78
C ILE A 32 -16.65 8.95 9.23
N ASP A 33 -17.42 8.30 8.35
CA ASP A 33 -18.12 7.05 8.68
C ASP A 33 -17.09 5.94 8.98
N PRO A 34 -17.01 5.42 10.22
CA PRO A 34 -16.04 4.39 10.58
C PRO A 34 -16.21 3.09 9.78
N ALA A 35 -17.41 2.78 9.30
CA ALA A 35 -17.67 1.59 8.49
C ALA A 35 -17.01 1.68 7.11
N TYR A 36 -16.73 2.90 6.64
CA TYR A 36 -16.12 3.20 5.35
C TYR A 36 -14.79 3.93 5.47
N SER A 37 -14.27 4.17 6.67
CA SER A 37 -13.00 4.87 6.82
C SER A 37 -11.84 3.97 6.42
N VAL A 38 -11.04 4.40 5.44
CA VAL A 38 -9.79 3.72 5.09
C VAL A 38 -8.74 3.82 6.20
N LEU A 39 -8.92 4.70 7.18
CA LEU A 39 -8.08 4.75 8.38
C LEU A 39 -8.18 3.49 9.24
N SER A 40 -9.19 2.65 9.01
CA SER A 40 -9.24 1.29 9.58
C SER A 40 -8.04 0.41 9.19
N PHE A 41 -7.30 0.76 8.12
CA PHE A 41 -6.03 0.12 7.76
C PHE A 41 -4.83 0.63 8.58
N GLY A 42 -4.96 1.77 9.26
CA GLY A 42 -3.94 2.40 10.08
C GLY A 42 -4.05 3.92 10.09
N GLU A 43 -3.88 4.54 11.26
CA GLU A 43 -3.90 6.00 11.42
C GLU A 43 -2.74 6.69 10.71
N CYS A 44 -1.62 5.96 10.52
CA CYS A 44 -0.45 6.41 9.77
C CYS A 44 -0.79 6.90 8.34
N LEU A 45 -1.89 6.41 7.73
CA LEU A 45 -2.31 6.88 6.41
C LEU A 45 -2.56 8.41 6.35
N LYS A 46 -2.83 9.06 7.48
CA LYS A 46 -3.00 10.53 7.58
C LYS A 46 -1.76 11.31 7.19
N ASP A 47 -0.58 10.75 7.38
CA ASP A 47 0.70 11.43 7.13
C ASP A 47 1.17 11.24 5.68
N TYR A 48 0.57 10.31 4.93
CA TYR A 48 0.99 9.97 3.58
C TYR A 48 0.90 11.15 2.59
N PRO A 49 -0.15 12.01 2.60
CA PRO A 49 -0.21 13.20 1.76
C PRO A 49 1.04 14.09 1.86
N GLN A 50 1.61 14.26 3.05
CA GLN A 50 2.80 15.09 3.25
C GLN A 50 4.07 14.43 2.68
N ARG A 51 4.13 13.10 2.70
CA ARG A 51 5.30 12.34 2.23
C ARG A 51 5.29 12.07 0.72
N MET A 52 4.12 12.14 0.09
CA MET A 52 3.96 11.91 -1.36
C MET A 52 4.84 12.82 -2.22
N GLU A 53 5.08 14.07 -1.80
CA GLU A 53 5.93 15.02 -2.53
C GLU A 53 7.36 14.49 -2.71
N HIS A 54 7.86 13.74 -1.74
CA HIS A 54 9.25 13.29 -1.72
C HIS A 54 9.42 11.83 -2.18
N ASN A 55 8.32 11.08 -2.35
CA ASN A 55 8.39 9.69 -2.79
C ASN A 55 7.40 9.38 -3.92
N LYS A 56 7.95 9.17 -5.12
CA LYS A 56 7.19 8.85 -6.34
C LYS A 56 6.48 7.49 -6.27
N VAL A 57 7.07 6.51 -5.56
CA VAL A 57 6.48 5.18 -5.36
C VAL A 57 5.25 5.31 -4.48
N LEU A 58 5.33 6.06 -3.39
CA LEU A 58 4.21 6.35 -2.50
C LEU A 58 3.10 7.12 -3.23
N THR A 59 3.46 8.09 -4.06
CA THR A 59 2.49 8.80 -4.91
C THR A 59 1.76 7.85 -5.86
N ALA A 60 2.49 6.96 -6.54
CA ALA A 60 1.89 5.99 -7.45
C ALA A 60 0.98 5.00 -6.71
N ALA A 61 1.43 4.45 -5.58
CA ALA A 61 0.63 3.55 -4.75
C ALA A 61 -0.64 4.23 -4.20
N SER A 62 -0.57 5.51 -3.84
CA SER A 62 -1.74 6.28 -3.37
C SER A 62 -2.82 6.44 -4.45
N LYS A 63 -2.44 6.51 -5.74
CA LYS A 63 -3.42 6.47 -6.84
C LYS A 63 -4.11 5.11 -6.95
N VAL A 64 -3.38 4.01 -6.69
CA VAL A 64 -3.95 2.66 -6.63
C VAL A 64 -4.99 2.58 -5.52
N LEU A 65 -4.66 3.07 -4.32
CA LEU A 65 -5.59 3.08 -3.18
C LEU A 65 -6.86 3.86 -3.52
N THR A 66 -6.69 5.06 -4.08
CA THR A 66 -7.81 5.91 -4.52
C THR A 66 -8.67 5.21 -5.57
N ALA A 67 -8.06 4.55 -6.57
CA ALA A 67 -8.79 3.81 -7.59
C ALA A 67 -9.52 2.58 -7.02
N SER A 68 -9.00 2.00 -5.94
CA SER A 68 -9.54 0.81 -5.26
C SER A 68 -10.66 1.14 -4.28
N VAL A 69 -10.77 2.41 -3.87
CA VAL A 69 -11.69 2.83 -2.79
C VAL A 69 -13.16 2.54 -3.11
N PHE A 70 -13.55 2.64 -4.38
CA PHE A 70 -14.91 2.34 -4.79
C PHE A 70 -15.27 0.87 -4.52
N SER A 71 -14.36 -0.04 -4.86
CA SER A 71 -14.54 -1.47 -4.60
C SER A 71 -14.56 -1.76 -3.10
N PHE A 72 -13.78 -1.02 -2.32
CA PHE A 72 -13.79 -1.11 -0.86
C PHE A 72 -15.14 -0.67 -0.27
N TYR A 73 -15.68 0.49 -0.68
CA TYR A 73 -16.96 1.01 -0.15
C TYR A 73 -18.17 0.20 -0.61
N THR A 74 -18.20 -0.25 -1.86
CA THR A 74 -19.38 -0.91 -2.42
C THR A 74 -19.33 -2.43 -2.33
N GLY A 75 -18.16 -2.99 -2.02
CA GLY A 75 -17.89 -4.43 -2.16
C GLY A 75 -17.95 -4.94 -3.61
N SER A 76 -18.14 -4.05 -4.59
CA SER A 76 -18.27 -4.39 -6.00
C SER A 76 -16.90 -4.51 -6.66
N ILE A 77 -16.78 -5.41 -7.62
CA ILE A 77 -15.53 -5.61 -8.35
C ILE A 77 -15.32 -4.47 -9.34
N SER A 78 -14.11 -3.92 -9.37
CA SER A 78 -13.72 -2.91 -10.36
C SER A 78 -12.37 -3.24 -10.98
N SER A 79 -12.26 -3.03 -12.29
CA SER A 79 -11.01 -3.07 -13.05
C SER A 79 -10.25 -1.75 -13.00
N LYS A 80 -10.86 -0.67 -12.50
CA LYS A 80 -10.25 0.67 -12.38
C LYS A 80 -8.85 0.67 -11.75
N PRO A 81 -8.54 -0.16 -10.73
CA PRO A 81 -7.21 -0.15 -10.11
C PRO A 81 -6.13 -0.83 -10.95
N LEU A 82 -6.46 -1.64 -11.96
CA LEU A 82 -5.48 -2.48 -12.68
C LEU A 82 -4.37 -1.67 -13.35
N VAL A 83 -4.75 -0.61 -14.08
CA VAL A 83 -3.78 0.23 -14.78
C VAL A 83 -2.89 1.00 -13.78
N PRO A 84 -3.45 1.72 -12.78
CA PRO A 84 -2.65 2.34 -11.73
C PRO A 84 -1.74 1.36 -10.98
N TYR A 85 -2.20 0.13 -10.76
CA TYR A 85 -1.44 -0.91 -10.06
C TYR A 85 -0.20 -1.32 -10.86
N GLY A 86 -0.38 -1.61 -12.16
CA GLY A 86 0.75 -1.92 -13.05
C GLY A 86 1.75 -0.76 -13.18
N GLU A 87 1.27 0.48 -13.22
CA GLU A 87 2.12 1.68 -13.21
C GLU A 87 2.89 1.80 -11.89
N ALA A 88 2.23 1.62 -10.74
CA ALA A 88 2.88 1.68 -9.44
C ALA A 88 3.95 0.59 -9.26
N LEU A 89 3.69 -0.64 -9.74
CA LEU A 89 4.70 -1.70 -9.76
C LEU A 89 5.91 -1.31 -10.61
N ARG A 90 5.70 -0.72 -11.80
CA ARG A 90 6.79 -0.26 -12.66
C ARG A 90 7.63 0.82 -11.99
N VAL A 91 6.99 1.78 -11.32
CA VAL A 91 7.67 2.84 -10.56
C VAL A 91 8.44 2.28 -9.36
N LEU A 92 7.86 1.31 -8.63
CA LEU A 92 8.54 0.63 -7.54
C LEU A 92 9.81 -0.09 -8.04
N ILE A 93 9.68 -0.89 -9.10
CA ILE A 93 10.80 -1.66 -9.67
C ILE A 93 11.92 -0.74 -10.15
N SER A 94 11.60 0.37 -10.81
CA SER A 94 12.62 1.32 -11.27
C SER A 94 13.27 2.13 -10.15
N SER A 95 12.60 2.24 -9.00
CA SER A 95 13.08 3.06 -7.87
C SER A 95 13.83 2.26 -6.80
N VAL A 96 13.63 0.93 -6.71
CA VAL A 96 14.10 0.10 -5.59
C VAL A 96 15.59 0.26 -5.28
N GLY A 97 16.45 0.31 -6.30
CA GLY A 97 17.90 0.43 -6.12
C GLY A 97 18.39 1.85 -5.83
N ALA A 98 17.53 2.87 -5.96
CA ALA A 98 17.84 4.26 -5.70
C ALA A 98 17.35 4.74 -4.32
N VAL A 99 16.58 3.91 -3.60
CA VAL A 99 16.06 4.26 -2.27
C VAL A 99 17.21 4.31 -1.26
N HIS A 100 17.38 5.46 -0.61
CA HIS A 100 18.40 5.67 0.41
C HIS A 100 17.90 6.57 1.53
N GLY A 101 18.39 6.32 2.74
CA GLY A 101 17.97 7.03 3.94
C GLY A 101 16.66 6.50 4.53
N LYS A 102 16.56 6.59 5.87
CA LYS A 102 15.48 5.98 6.66
C LYS A 102 14.09 6.37 6.15
N THR A 103 13.84 7.66 5.96
CA THR A 103 12.53 8.17 5.52
C THR A 103 12.12 7.62 4.15
N GLN A 104 13.02 7.60 3.16
CA GLN A 104 12.68 7.08 1.83
C GLN A 104 12.41 5.57 1.87
N ILE A 105 13.15 4.83 2.70
CA ILE A 105 12.91 3.40 2.92
C ILE A 105 11.51 3.19 3.50
N VAL A 106 11.17 3.90 4.57
CA VAL A 106 9.84 3.78 5.20
C VAL A 106 8.73 4.22 4.25
N ASP A 107 8.91 5.30 3.47
CA ASP A 107 7.96 5.70 2.43
C ASP A 107 7.73 4.63 1.38
N THR A 108 8.81 3.96 0.96
CA THR A 108 8.72 2.88 -0.03
C THR A 108 8.03 1.65 0.58
N MET A 109 8.28 1.35 1.85
CA MET A 109 7.57 0.31 2.59
C MET A 109 6.07 0.64 2.74
N CYS A 110 5.71 1.89 3.05
CA CYS A 110 4.33 2.37 3.06
C CYS A 110 3.65 2.14 1.71
N ALA A 111 4.34 2.47 0.61
CA ALA A 111 3.85 2.26 -0.75
C ALA A 111 3.59 0.77 -1.02
N ILE A 112 4.52 -0.12 -0.65
CA ILE A 112 4.34 -1.56 -0.78
C ILE A 112 3.16 -2.06 0.08
N GLY A 113 3.02 -1.55 1.31
CA GLY A 113 1.88 -1.84 2.18
C GLY A 113 0.54 -1.48 1.53
N ILE A 114 0.44 -0.30 0.89
CA ILE A 114 -0.74 0.09 0.11
C ILE A 114 -0.99 -0.87 -1.05
N LEU A 115 0.04 -1.26 -1.79
CA LEU A 115 -0.11 -2.18 -2.92
C LEU A 115 -0.62 -3.54 -2.45
N LEU A 116 -0.06 -4.08 -1.36
CA LEU A 116 -0.55 -5.32 -0.74
C LEU A 116 -2.02 -5.20 -0.32
N ALA A 117 -2.41 -4.11 0.34
CA ALA A 117 -3.79 -3.89 0.77
C ALA A 117 -4.75 -3.70 -0.42
N SER A 118 -4.30 -3.06 -1.49
CA SER A 118 -5.09 -2.83 -2.70
C SER A 118 -5.23 -4.09 -3.55
N HIS A 119 -4.21 -4.95 -3.54
CA HIS A 119 -4.23 -6.26 -4.19
C HIS A 119 -5.32 -7.17 -3.58
N VAL A 120 -5.64 -6.99 -2.30
CA VAL A 120 -6.71 -7.73 -1.60
C VAL A 120 -8.12 -7.42 -2.16
N CYS A 121 -8.29 -6.36 -2.95
CA CYS A 121 -9.57 -5.99 -3.56
C CYS A 121 -9.89 -6.68 -4.90
N GLN A 122 -9.12 -7.69 -5.32
CA GLN A 122 -9.41 -8.54 -6.49
C GLN A 122 -9.45 -10.05 -6.06
N PRO A 123 -10.23 -10.91 -6.76
CA PRO A 123 -11.16 -11.94 -6.22
C PRO A 123 -10.52 -13.18 -5.54
N PRO A 124 -11.27 -14.03 -4.76
CA PRO A 124 -12.71 -14.29 -4.91
C PRO A 124 -13.61 -14.31 -3.65
N THR A 125 -14.89 -14.02 -3.94
CA THR A 125 -16.13 -14.31 -3.20
C THR A 125 -16.54 -13.47 -1.99
N ILE A 126 -17.84 -13.17 -2.01
CA ILE A 126 -18.66 -12.39 -1.09
C ILE A 126 -18.55 -13.00 0.33
N THR A 127 -17.78 -12.37 1.20
CA THR A 127 -17.96 -12.55 2.66
C THR A 127 -17.63 -11.23 3.36
N ARG A 128 -18.55 -10.80 4.22
CA ARG A 128 -18.38 -9.63 5.08
C ARG A 128 -17.34 -9.96 6.15
N GLY A 129 -16.26 -9.16 6.21
CA GLY A 129 -15.20 -9.28 7.22
C GLY A 129 -13.79 -9.24 6.65
N LEU A 130 -13.09 -8.11 6.84
CA LEU A 130 -11.75 -7.82 6.30
C LEU A 130 -10.66 -8.75 6.86
N LYS A 131 -10.82 -9.21 8.12
CA LYS A 131 -9.88 -10.11 8.81
C LYS A 131 -9.78 -11.50 8.14
N LEU A 132 -10.85 -11.96 7.49
CA LEU A 132 -10.83 -13.20 6.71
C LEU A 132 -10.28 -13.01 5.29
N LYS A 133 -10.49 -11.84 4.66
CA LYS A 133 -10.03 -11.56 3.29
C LYS A 133 -8.50 -11.54 3.17
N PHE A 134 -7.81 -10.97 4.16
CA PHE A 134 -6.34 -10.97 4.18
C PHE A 134 -5.79 -12.42 4.26
N VAL A 135 -6.41 -13.27 5.08
CA VAL A 135 -6.03 -14.69 5.22
C VAL A 135 -6.39 -15.53 4.00
N GLN A 136 -7.49 -15.23 3.31
CA GLN A 136 -7.93 -15.95 2.11
C GLN A 136 -7.09 -15.61 0.87
N ASN A 137 -6.64 -14.35 0.70
CA ASN A 137 -5.77 -14.00 -0.42
C ASN A 137 -4.35 -14.56 -0.29
N VAL A 138 -3.86 -14.78 0.93
CA VAL A 138 -2.64 -15.58 1.19
C VAL A 138 -2.77 -17.02 0.69
N ARG A 139 -4.00 -17.53 0.53
CA ARG A 139 -4.30 -18.89 0.03
C ARG A 139 -4.73 -18.97 -1.45
N GLY A 140 -4.91 -17.85 -2.15
CA GLY A 140 -5.47 -17.77 -3.51
C GLY A 140 -4.46 -17.53 -4.65
N SER A 141 -4.92 -17.72 -5.89
CA SER A 141 -4.15 -17.91 -7.14
C SER A 141 -3.19 -16.77 -7.60
N ASN A 142 -3.02 -15.68 -6.84
CA ASN A 142 -2.09 -14.57 -7.12
C ASN A 142 -0.86 -14.53 -6.18
N ARG A 143 -0.47 -15.70 -5.65
CA ARG A 143 0.64 -15.89 -4.71
C ARG A 143 1.95 -15.21 -5.12
N ARG A 144 2.28 -15.13 -6.42
CA ARG A 144 3.57 -14.61 -6.91
C ARG A 144 3.71 -13.10 -6.75
N GLU A 145 2.72 -12.31 -7.17
CA GLU A 145 2.79 -10.85 -7.04
C GLU A 145 2.81 -10.42 -5.58
N PHE A 146 1.98 -11.07 -4.77
CA PHE A 146 1.95 -10.89 -3.32
C PHE A 146 3.29 -11.25 -2.66
N GLU A 147 3.91 -12.37 -3.08
CA GLU A 147 5.22 -12.79 -2.60
C GLU A 147 6.34 -11.82 -3.00
N VAL A 148 6.32 -11.28 -4.22
CA VAL A 148 7.31 -10.29 -4.68
C VAL A 148 7.25 -9.03 -3.82
N LEU A 149 6.05 -8.51 -3.56
CA LEU A 149 5.88 -7.34 -2.70
C LEU A 149 6.32 -7.62 -1.25
N LEU A 150 6.02 -8.80 -0.71
CA LEU A 150 6.49 -9.19 0.61
C LEU A 150 7.99 -9.38 0.70
N ARG A 151 8.64 -9.96 -0.31
CA ARG A 151 10.10 -10.02 -0.41
C ARG A 151 10.70 -8.63 -0.49
N GLY A 152 10.04 -7.70 -1.19
CA GLY A 152 10.37 -6.28 -1.17
C GLY A 152 10.32 -5.68 0.24
N LEU A 153 9.26 -5.95 1.02
CA LEU A 153 9.19 -5.52 2.41
C LEU A 153 10.34 -6.10 3.26
N VAL A 154 10.65 -7.39 3.11
CA VAL A 154 11.77 -8.03 3.83
C VAL A 154 13.08 -7.32 3.49
N TYR A 155 13.33 -7.07 2.19
CA TYR A 155 14.54 -6.37 1.75
C TYR A 155 14.69 -4.98 2.39
N PHE A 156 13.60 -4.19 2.44
CA PHE A 156 13.64 -2.86 3.06
C PHE A 156 13.72 -2.92 4.59
N LEU A 157 13.10 -3.91 5.23
CA LEU A 157 13.26 -4.17 6.67
C LEU A 157 14.70 -4.51 7.02
N ASP A 158 15.35 -5.35 6.21
CA ASP A 158 16.76 -5.74 6.39
C ASP A 158 17.69 -4.52 6.19
N MET A 159 17.38 -3.63 5.24
CA MET A 159 18.14 -2.39 5.06
C MET A 159 18.00 -1.40 6.23
N LEU A 160 16.85 -1.36 6.91
CA LEU A 160 16.70 -0.55 8.13
C LEU A 160 17.41 -1.18 9.34
N GLY A 161 17.58 -2.50 9.33
CA GLY A 161 18.11 -3.25 10.47
C GLY A 161 17.24 -3.10 11.72
N ASP A 162 17.90 -2.99 12.87
CA ASP A 162 17.27 -2.71 14.17
C ASP A 162 17.55 -1.27 14.64
N GLU A 163 17.83 -0.37 13.70
CA GLU A 163 18.05 1.03 14.03
C GLU A 163 16.78 1.72 14.51
N GLU A 164 16.91 2.58 15.52
CA GLU A 164 15.83 3.43 15.99
C GLU A 164 15.48 4.46 14.91
N LEU A 165 14.18 4.61 14.64
CA LEU A 165 13.66 5.55 13.66
C LEU A 165 13.31 6.87 14.33
N ASP A 166 13.53 7.97 13.61
CA ASP A 166 13.54 9.32 14.17
C ASP A 166 12.16 9.81 14.63
N ASN A 167 11.08 9.14 14.23
CA ASN A 167 9.71 9.54 14.59
C ASN A 167 8.80 8.34 14.90
N ALA A 168 7.75 8.60 15.68
CA ALA A 168 6.80 7.60 16.14
C ALA A 168 6.03 6.93 14.98
N PHE A 169 5.71 7.71 13.94
CA PHE A 169 5.03 7.23 12.75
C PHE A 169 5.84 6.13 12.03
N ASP A 170 7.13 6.38 11.79
CA ASP A 170 8.02 5.44 11.09
C ASP A 170 8.17 4.16 11.90
N ASN A 171 8.30 4.27 13.23
CA ASN A 171 8.33 3.13 14.15
C ASN A 171 7.03 2.31 14.09
N GLU A 172 5.87 2.96 14.08
CA GLU A 172 4.58 2.28 13.99
C GLU A 172 4.42 1.54 12.66
N VAL A 173 4.74 2.19 11.54
CA VAL A 173 4.69 1.60 10.20
C VAL A 173 5.59 0.37 10.12
N VAL A 174 6.85 0.50 10.54
CA VAL A 174 7.82 -0.60 10.47
C VAL A 174 7.40 -1.75 11.37
N SER A 175 6.91 -1.48 12.58
CA SER A 175 6.35 -2.50 13.47
C SER A 175 5.18 -3.25 12.83
N ASN A 176 4.22 -2.53 12.24
CA ASN A 176 3.05 -3.12 11.61
C ASN A 176 3.42 -3.98 10.38
N LEU A 177 4.33 -3.50 9.55
CA LEU A 177 4.80 -4.24 8.37
C LEU A 177 5.68 -5.44 8.74
N ARG A 178 6.52 -5.34 9.77
CA ARG A 178 7.29 -6.47 10.32
C ARG A 178 6.35 -7.57 10.83
N ARG A 179 5.28 -7.21 11.55
CA ARG A 179 4.23 -8.16 11.98
C ARG A 179 3.53 -8.83 10.79
N LEU A 180 3.21 -8.07 9.75
CA LEU A 180 2.57 -8.58 8.54
C LEU A 180 3.40 -9.67 7.86
N VAL A 181 4.70 -9.39 7.68
CA VAL A 181 5.67 -10.32 7.10
C VAL A 181 5.75 -11.63 7.90
N VAL A 182 5.85 -11.52 9.24
CA VAL A 182 5.89 -12.69 10.13
C VAL A 182 4.62 -13.53 10.02
N ILE A 183 3.44 -12.91 10.04
CA ILE A 183 2.16 -13.62 9.93
C ILE A 183 2.09 -14.38 8.61
N TYR A 184 2.49 -13.75 7.51
CA TYR A 184 2.47 -14.40 6.20
C TYR A 184 3.37 -15.63 6.14
N PHE A 185 4.65 -15.48 6.48
CA PHE A 185 5.60 -16.59 6.38
C PHE A 185 5.28 -17.74 7.35
N ARG A 186 4.78 -17.42 8.56
CA ARG A 186 4.32 -18.44 9.50
C ARG A 186 3.10 -19.21 8.97
N THR A 187 2.17 -18.52 8.33
CA THR A 187 0.99 -19.15 7.71
C THR A 187 1.41 -20.07 6.57
N GLN A 188 2.45 -19.72 5.81
CA GLN A 188 3.00 -20.58 4.75
C GLN A 188 3.68 -21.84 5.29
N ALA A 189 4.44 -21.72 6.39
CA ALA A 189 5.10 -22.87 7.02
C ALA A 189 4.09 -23.93 7.51
N LEU A 190 2.89 -23.51 7.91
CA LEU A 190 1.79 -24.40 8.33
C LEU A 190 1.03 -25.06 7.18
N VAL A 191 1.31 -24.70 5.92
CA VAL A 191 0.64 -25.22 4.72
C VAL A 191 1.49 -26.27 3.98
N VAL A 192 2.72 -26.55 4.43
CA VAL A 192 3.51 -27.66 3.91
C VAL A 192 2.89 -28.97 4.39
N PRO A 193 2.37 -29.84 3.51
CA PRO A 193 1.90 -31.14 3.94
C PRO A 193 3.12 -31.97 4.37
N GLU A 194 3.04 -32.60 5.54
CA GLU A 194 3.94 -33.69 5.91
C GLU A 194 3.95 -34.71 4.76
N VAL A 195 5.04 -34.75 4.01
CA VAL A 195 5.32 -35.86 3.11
C VAL A 195 5.60 -37.05 4.01
N GLN A 196 4.59 -37.88 4.26
CA GLN A 196 4.79 -39.16 4.91
C GLN A 196 5.81 -39.95 4.07
N PRO A 197 6.89 -40.45 4.67
CA PRO A 197 7.82 -41.30 3.94
C PRO A 197 7.08 -42.58 3.54
N GLN A 198 6.90 -42.78 2.24
CA GLN A 198 6.46 -44.06 1.71
C GLN A 198 7.49 -45.11 2.13
N SER A 199 7.11 -45.92 3.12
CA SER A 199 7.79 -47.16 3.44
C SER A 199 7.72 -48.05 2.20
N ASN A 200 8.82 -48.18 1.48
CA ASN A 200 9.02 -49.25 0.50
C ASN A 200 8.88 -50.59 1.23
N GLN A 201 7.69 -51.19 1.16
CA GLN A 201 7.55 -52.62 1.41
C GLN A 201 7.87 -53.35 0.12
N LYS A 202 8.88 -54.21 0.28
CA LYS A 202 9.45 -55.14 -0.68
C LYS A 202 8.56 -56.38 -0.80
#